data_AF-A0A800CMX5-F1
#
_entry.id   AF-A0A800CMX5-F1
#
_cell.length_a   1.000
_cell.length_b   1.000
_cell.length_c   1.000
_cell.angle_alpha   90.00
_cell.angle_beta   90.00
_cell.angle_gamma   90.00
#
_symmetry.space_group_name_H-M   'P 1'
#
loop_
_entity.id
_entity.type
_entity.pdbx_description
1 polymer ?
#
loop_
_entity_poly.entity_id
_entity_poly.type
_entity_poly.pdbx_seq_one_letter_code
_entity_poly.pdbx_strand_id
1 'polypeptide(L)'
;MEEAIDAEIERIKTELVSEEELKGVKTRAKANFIRGLRSNSGMASQLTFYQGITGDWRNLFRVVDQINAVTAEDIQRVANAYFQKKNRTVGMLVTKGE
;
A
#
# COMPACT_ATOMS: atom_id res chain seq x y z
N MET A 1 -1.09 -14.36 17.27
CA MET A 1 -0.60 -13.55 16.13
C MET A 1 -1.73 -13.13 15.20
N GLU A 2 -2.58 -14.08 14.77
CA GLU A 2 -3.77 -13.77 13.96
C GLU A 2 -4.69 -12.73 14.61
N GLU A 3 -5.05 -12.93 15.88
CA GLU A 3 -5.92 -12.00 16.62
C GLU A 3 -5.36 -10.58 16.74
N ALA A 4 -4.03 -10.43 16.84
CA ALA A 4 -3.39 -9.12 16.90
C ALA A 4 -3.45 -8.40 15.55
N ILE A 5 -3.32 -9.14 14.44
CA ILE A 5 -3.49 -8.59 13.09
C ILE A 5 -4.94 -8.15 12.89
N ASP A 6 -5.90 -8.97 13.34
CA ASP A 6 -7.33 -8.63 13.27
C ASP A 6 -7.65 -7.37 14.10
N ALA A 7 -7.07 -7.23 15.29
CA ALA A 7 -7.24 -6.04 16.11
C ALA A 7 -6.75 -4.77 15.40
N GLU A 8 -5.57 -4.80 14.78
CA GLU A 8 -5.05 -3.65 14.03
C GLU A 8 -5.86 -3.33 12.76
N ILE A 9 -6.37 -4.36 12.08
CA ILE A 9 -7.30 -4.17 10.95
C ILE A 9 -8.59 -3.49 11.40
N GLU A 10 -9.15 -3.87 12.55
CA GLU A 10 -10.34 -3.19 13.08
C GLU A 10 -10.01 -1.76 13.50
N ARG A 11 -8.85 -1.50 14.12
CA ARG A 11 -8.42 -0.14 14.46
C ARG A 11 -8.33 0.77 13.25
N ILE A 12 -7.70 0.36 12.15
CA ILE A 12 -7.59 1.22 10.95
C ILE A 12 -8.95 1.44 10.25
N LYS A 13 -9.96 0.61 10.53
CA LYS A 13 -11.33 0.80 10.05
C LYS A 13 -12.11 1.80 10.91
N THR A 14 -11.82 1.89 12.21
CA THR A 14 -12.60 2.70 13.17
C THR A 14 -11.91 3.99 13.60
N GLU A 15 -10.59 4.04 13.54
CA GLU A 15 -9.75 5.17 13.95
C GLU A 15 -9.06 5.76 12.72
N LEU A 16 -8.98 7.09 12.66
CA LEU A 16 -8.18 7.76 11.63
C LEU A 16 -6.70 7.63 11.99
N VAL A 17 -5.87 7.37 10.98
CA VAL A 17 -4.42 7.43 11.14
C VAL A 17 -3.99 8.85 11.48
N SER A 18 -2.99 8.98 12.36
CA SER A 18 -2.48 10.30 12.73
C SER A 18 -1.81 10.99 11.54
N GLU A 19 -1.84 12.32 11.51
CA GLU A 19 -1.18 13.11 10.47
C GLU A 19 0.34 12.86 10.45
N GLU A 20 0.95 12.71 11.62
CA GLU A 20 2.38 12.43 11.77
C GLU A 20 2.76 11.08 11.14
N GLU A 21 1.99 10.04 11.46
CA GLU A 21 2.20 8.71 10.90
C GLU A 21 2.00 8.71 9.38
N LEU A 22 0.91 9.33 8.91
CA LEU A 22 0.61 9.45 7.49
C LEU A 22 1.73 10.18 6.74
N LYS A 23 2.24 11.29 7.31
CA LYS A 23 3.38 12.03 6.75
C LYS A 23 4.63 11.15 6.67
N GLY A 24 4.92 10.38 7.73
CA GLY A 24 6.03 9.45 7.77
C GLY A 24 5.92 8.36 6.69
N VAL A 25 4.74 7.74 6.55
CA VAL A 25 4.46 6.71 5.54
C VAL A 25 4.57 7.29 4.13
N LYS A 26 3.97 8.45 3.84
CA LYS A 26 4.09 9.12 2.53
C LYS A 26 5.54 9.40 2.17
N THR A 27 6.35 9.84 3.14
CA THR A 27 7.78 10.11 2.92
C THR A 27 8.52 8.84 2.54
N ARG A 28 8.30 7.73 3.26
CA ARG A 28 8.90 6.43 2.95
C ARG A 28 8.44 5.89 1.60
N ALA A 29 7.15 6.00 1.28
CA ALA A 29 6.59 5.54 0.02
C ALA A 29 7.21 6.27 -1.19
N LYS A 30 7.30 7.60 -1.13
CA LYS A 30 7.97 8.40 -2.17
C LYS A 30 9.45 8.03 -2.32
N ALA A 31 10.16 7.86 -1.21
CA ALA A 31 11.57 7.49 -1.23
C ALA A 31 11.80 6.09 -1.82
N ASN A 32 10.94 5.11 -1.49
CA ASN A 32 10.96 3.77 -2.08
C ASN A 32 10.73 3.82 -3.58
N PHE A 33 9.73 4.59 -4.01
CA PHE A 33 9.42 4.78 -5.42
C PHE A 33 10.63 5.33 -6.20
N ILE A 34 11.20 6.46 -5.74
CA ILE A 34 12.37 7.08 -6.38
C ILE A 34 13.57 6.12 -6.40
N ARG A 35 13.80 5.38 -5.31
CA ARG A 35 14.88 4.37 -5.26
C ARG A 35 14.70 3.28 -6.32
N GLY A 36 13.47 2.84 -6.57
CA GLY A 36 13.16 1.86 -7.61
C GLY A 36 13.48 2.34 -9.04
N LEU A 37 13.60 3.65 -9.26
CA LEU A 37 13.91 4.25 -10.56
C LEU A 37 15.41 4.49 -10.78
N ARG A 38 16.27 4.21 -9.80
CA ARG A 38 17.70 4.55 -9.86
C ARG A 38 18.52 3.74 -10.88
N SER A 39 18.03 2.58 -11.30
CA SER A 39 18.70 1.74 -12.30
C SER A 39 17.92 1.74 -13.61
N ASN A 40 18.63 1.53 -14.73
CA ASN A 40 17.98 1.39 -16.04
C ASN A 40 16.97 0.24 -16.06
N SER A 41 17.29 -0.88 -15.42
CA SER A 41 16.38 -2.02 -15.32
C SER A 41 15.13 -1.69 -14.48
N GLY A 42 15.29 -0.97 -13.38
CA GLY A 42 14.18 -0.51 -12.54
C GLY A 42 13.27 0.47 -13.27
N MET A 43 13.86 1.46 -13.94
CA MET A 43 13.13 2.42 -14.78
C MET A 43 12.37 1.71 -15.92
N ALA A 44 13.03 0.83 -16.68
CA ALA A 44 12.40 0.09 -17.78
C ALA A 44 11.24 -0.80 -17.30
N SER A 45 11.40 -1.47 -16.14
CA SER A 45 10.37 -2.29 -15.54
C SER A 45 9.14 -1.47 -15.18
N GLN A 46 9.34 -0.30 -14.57
CA GLN A 46 8.25 0.59 -14.17
C GLN A 46 7.52 1.20 -15.37
N LEU A 47 8.25 1.70 -16.36
CA LEU A 47 7.66 2.23 -17.60
C LEU A 47 6.79 1.17 -18.30
N THR A 48 7.30 -0.05 -18.41
CA THR A 48 6.58 -1.17 -19.03
C THR A 48 5.36 -1.58 -18.21
N PHE A 49 5.47 -1.63 -16.89
CA PHE A 49 4.36 -1.92 -15.99
C PHE A 49 3.21 -0.91 -16.16
N TYR A 50 3.51 0.39 -16.13
CA TYR A 50 2.49 1.41 -16.30
C TYR A 50 1.88 1.39 -17.70
N GLN A 51 2.67 1.15 -18.75
CA GLN A 51 2.13 0.96 -20.09
C GLN A 51 1.17 -0.24 -20.15
N GLY A 52 1.55 -1.37 -19.57
CA GLY A 52 0.77 -2.61 -19.63
C GLY A 52 -0.53 -2.55 -18.81
N ILE A 53 -0.50 -1.93 -17.63
CA ILE A 53 -1.65 -1.89 -16.72
C ILE A 53 -2.57 -0.71 -17.00
N THR A 54 -2.02 0.44 -17.38
CA THR A 54 -2.80 1.69 -17.50
C THR A 54 -2.91 2.21 -18.93
N GLY A 55 -2.21 1.60 -19.89
CA GLY A 55 -2.16 2.05 -21.28
C GLY A 55 -1.29 3.29 -21.52
N ASP A 56 -0.68 3.85 -20.48
CA ASP A 56 0.13 5.07 -20.58
C ASP A 56 1.30 5.05 -19.58
N TRP A 57 2.51 4.81 -20.07
CA TRP A 57 3.73 4.83 -19.25
C TRP A 57 3.95 6.15 -18.50
N ARG A 58 3.39 7.28 -18.97
CA ARG A 58 3.53 8.60 -18.32
C ARG A 58 2.83 8.65 -16.97
N ASN A 59 1.91 7.72 -16.68
CA ASN A 59 1.32 7.58 -15.35
C ASN A 59 2.35 7.35 -14.25
N LEU A 60 3.54 6.83 -14.59
CA LEU A 60 4.67 6.71 -13.68
C LEU A 60 5.00 8.04 -12.97
N PHE A 61 4.97 9.16 -13.69
CA PHE A 61 5.37 10.45 -13.11
C PHE A 61 4.31 11.07 -12.21
N ARG A 62 3.08 10.53 -12.20
CA ARG A 62 1.98 10.99 -11.35
C ARG A 62 1.99 10.35 -9.96
N VAL A 63 2.80 9.31 -9.76
CA VAL A 63 2.81 8.50 -8.53
C VAL A 63 3.11 9.34 -7.28
N VAL A 64 4.06 10.28 -7.37
CA VAL A 64 4.41 11.14 -6.23
C VAL A 64 3.24 12.04 -5.84
N ASP A 65 2.53 12.60 -6.81
CA ASP A 65 1.35 13.45 -6.58
C ASP A 65 0.20 12.64 -6.01
N GLN A 66 -0.02 11.43 -6.55
CA GLN A 66 -1.03 10.49 -6.03
C GLN A 66 -0.75 10.12 -4.57
N ILE A 67 0.50 9.85 -4.19
CA ILE A 67 0.87 9.58 -2.79
C ILE A 67 0.59 10.81 -1.91
N ASN A 68 0.90 12.01 -2.38
CA ASN A 68 0.66 13.24 -1.62
C ASN A 68 -0.85 13.50 -1.41
N ALA A 69 -1.68 13.14 -2.39
CA ALA A 69 -3.13 13.37 -2.35
C ALA A 69 -3.88 12.46 -1.36
N VAL A 70 -3.31 11.33 -0.93
CA VAL A 70 -3.99 10.37 -0.02
C VAL A 70 -4.30 11.04 1.32
N THR A 71 -5.55 10.94 1.77
CA THR A 71 -5.98 11.45 3.09
C THR A 71 -6.10 10.33 4.14
N ALA A 72 -6.23 10.67 5.42
CA ALA A 72 -6.50 9.67 6.47
C ALA A 72 -7.88 9.03 6.26
N GLU A 73 -8.83 9.81 5.78
CA GLU A 73 -10.20 9.40 5.46
C GLU A 73 -10.22 8.43 4.27
N ASP A 74 -9.37 8.64 3.25
CA ASP A 74 -9.21 7.69 2.16
C ASP A 74 -8.72 6.33 2.65
N ILE A 75 -7.77 6.33 3.58
CA ILE A 75 -7.23 5.10 4.18
C ILE A 75 -8.34 4.37 4.93
N GLN A 76 -9.07 5.07 5.80
CA GLN A 76 -10.18 4.47 6.56
C GLN A 76 -11.29 3.96 5.64
N ARG A 77 -11.66 4.72 4.59
CA ARG A 77 -12.65 4.32 3.59
C ARG A 77 -12.24 3.04 2.86
N VAL A 78 -10.99 2.96 2.42
CA VAL A 78 -10.44 1.78 1.74
C VAL A 78 -10.35 0.59 2.69
N ALA A 79 -9.91 0.79 3.93
CA ALA A 79 -9.90 -0.26 4.96
C ALA A 79 -11.31 -0.84 5.15
N ASN A 80 -12.33 0.02 5.28
CA ASN A 80 -13.72 -0.41 5.38
C ASN A 80 -14.23 -1.10 4.11
N ALA A 81 -13.75 -0.74 2.92
CA ALA A 81 -14.20 -1.37 1.69
C ALA A 81 -13.62 -2.79 1.50
N TYR A 82 -12.32 -2.98 1.81
CA TYR A 82 -11.59 -4.19 1.41
C TYR A 82 -11.31 -5.18 2.52
N PHE A 83 -11.12 -4.73 3.78
CA PHE A 83 -10.88 -5.61 4.92
C PHE A 83 -12.18 -6.18 5.48
N GLN A 84 -12.89 -6.89 4.62
CA GLN A 84 -14.13 -7.59 4.91
C GLN A 84 -13.81 -9.06 5.18
N LYS A 85 -14.40 -9.66 6.22
CA LYS A 85 -14.17 -11.09 6.56
C LYS A 85 -14.44 -12.02 5.38
N LYS A 86 -15.46 -11.71 4.55
CA LYS A 86 -15.80 -12.47 3.33
C LYS A 86 -14.72 -12.42 2.23
N ASN A 87 -13.80 -11.45 2.30
CA ASN A 87 -12.72 -11.25 1.34
C ASN A 87 -11.35 -11.62 1.95
N ARG A 88 -11.34 -12.38 3.05
CA ARG A 88 -10.13 -12.74 3.80
C ARG A 88 -9.71 -14.18 3.49
N THR A 89 -8.41 -14.37 3.27
CA THR A 89 -7.78 -15.69 3.23
C THR A 89 -6.63 -15.70 4.24
N VAL A 90 -6.56 -16.74 5.07
CA VAL A 90 -5.51 -16.90 6.09
C VAL A 90 -4.60 -18.04 5.67
N GLY A 91 -3.33 -17.72 5.43
CA GLY A 91 -2.29 -18.72 5.21
C GLY A 91 -1.42 -18.82 6.46
N MET A 92 -1.28 -20.02 7.01
CA MET A 92 -0.40 -20.28 8.15
C MET A 92 0.63 -21.33 7.76
N LEU A 93 1.91 -20.98 7.91
CA LEU A 93 3.00 -21.93 7.80
C LEU A 93 3.23 -22.53 9.19
N VAL A 94 2.85 -23.80 9.38
CA VAL A 94 3.14 -24.55 10.60
C VAL A 94 4.30 -25.50 10.34
N THR A 95 5.27 -25.51 11.25
CA THR A 95 6.29 -26.57 11.29
C THR A 95 5.62 -27.88 11.69
N LYS A 96 5.95 -28.98 11.00
CA LYS A 96 5.34 -30.29 11.27
C LYS A 96 5.83 -30.81 12.63
N GLY A 97 5.00 -30.69 13.65
CA GLY A 97 5.25 -31.27 14.98
C GLY A 97 5.01 -30.33 16.15
N GLU A 98 3.84 -29.71 16.23
CA GLU A 98 3.11 -29.40 17.48
C GLU A 98 1.60 -29.56 17.21
#